data_AF-A0A364LF54-F1
#
_entry.id   AF-A0A364LF54-F1
#
_cell.length_a   1.000
_cell.length_b   1.000
_cell.length_c   1.000
_cell.angle_alpha   90.00
_cell.angle_beta   90.00
_cell.angle_gamma   90.00
#
_symmetry.space_group_name_H-M   'P 1'
#
loop_
_entity.id
_entity.type
_entity.pdbx_description
1 polymer ?
#
loop_
_entity_poly.entity_id
_entity_poly.type
_entity_poly.pdbx_seq_one_letter_code
_entity_poly.pdbx_strand_id
1 'polypeptide(L)'
;MSMGAGMIIKKMPQPGAHWWDDGGLFCAKDRCYVEIETIGDGIHYGTSECHEDSAVFINGYNLLLEKAINLSINPYIGPGGMISRHAEWLKIVYREHTYLCIVEALSDSGAGAARVQYYVIENVMPFDIPSVYYYLFETDVMPLTMSWPEQQKIIKEFPFFKFSEVEENLS
;
A
#
# COMPACT_ATOMS: atom_id res chain seq x y z
N MET A 1 -21.29 -28.04 -13.45
CA MET A 1 -20.56 -28.40 -12.21
C MET A 1 -19.85 -27.14 -11.74
N SER A 2 -20.31 -26.55 -10.63
CA SER A 2 -19.70 -25.34 -10.06
C SER A 2 -18.44 -25.76 -9.30
N MET A 3 -17.26 -25.50 -9.85
CA MET A 3 -16.03 -25.56 -9.08
C MET A 3 -16.08 -24.42 -8.06
N GLY A 4 -16.02 -24.75 -6.78
CA GLY A 4 -16.05 -23.74 -5.72
C GLY A 4 -15.04 -22.64 -6.02
N ALA A 5 -15.47 -21.38 -5.89
CA ALA A 5 -14.64 -20.19 -6.11
C ALA A 5 -13.57 -20.11 -5.01
N GLY A 6 -12.57 -20.98 -5.11
CA GLY A 6 -11.41 -20.98 -4.23
C GLY A 6 -10.57 -19.75 -4.51
N MET A 7 -10.12 -19.11 -3.45
CA MET A 7 -9.10 -18.08 -3.52
C MET A 7 -7.73 -18.76 -3.57
N ILE A 8 -6.91 -18.40 -4.55
CA ILE A 8 -5.52 -18.84 -4.64
C ILE A 8 -4.64 -17.64 -4.32
N ILE A 9 -3.71 -17.81 -3.39
CA ILE A 9 -2.72 -16.79 -3.04
C ILE A 9 -1.33 -17.36 -3.32
N LYS A 10 -0.51 -16.61 -4.05
CA LYS A 10 0.87 -16.99 -4.38
C LYS A 10 1.80 -15.82 -4.08
N LYS A 11 2.90 -16.09 -3.38
CA LYS A 11 3.96 -15.10 -3.21
C LYS A 11 4.67 -14.83 -4.54
N MET A 12 4.82 -13.56 -4.87
CA MET A 12 5.43 -13.08 -6.09
C MET A 12 6.91 -12.72 -5.84
N PRO A 13 7.75 -12.74 -6.89
CA PRO A 13 9.12 -12.24 -6.79
C PRO A 13 9.16 -10.80 -6.24
N GLN A 14 10.18 -10.50 -5.44
CA GLN A 14 10.44 -9.12 -5.04
C GLN A 14 10.92 -8.31 -6.25
N PRO A 15 10.37 -7.10 -6.51
CA PRO A 15 10.95 -6.17 -7.45
C PRO A 15 12.41 -5.86 -7.07
N GLY A 16 13.29 -5.79 -8.07
CA GLY A 16 14.71 -5.55 -7.88
C GLY A 16 15.14 -4.24 -8.52
N ALA A 17 16.21 -3.64 -7.98
CA ALA A 17 16.85 -2.50 -8.64
C ALA A 17 17.33 -2.93 -10.04
N HIS A 18 16.91 -2.18 -11.05
CA HIS A 18 17.41 -2.34 -12.38
C HIS A 18 18.80 -1.71 -12.41
N TRP A 19 19.86 -2.51 -12.50
CA TRP A 19 21.24 -2.03 -12.64
C TRP A 19 21.40 -1.47 -14.06
N TRP A 20 20.95 -0.24 -14.30
CA TRP A 20 21.40 0.53 -15.45
C TRP A 20 22.67 1.25 -14.98
N ASP A 21 23.83 0.68 -15.33
CA ASP A 21 25.16 1.27 -15.09
C ASP A 21 25.42 2.56 -15.92
N ASP A 22 24.40 3.13 -16.56
CA ASP A 22 24.54 4.32 -17.39
C ASP A 22 23.77 5.51 -16.80
N GLY A 23 24.34 6.07 -15.72
CA GLY A 23 24.35 7.51 -15.48
C GLY A 23 23.02 8.23 -15.20
N GLY A 24 22.77 8.49 -13.92
CA GLY A 24 22.23 9.77 -13.47
C GLY A 24 20.94 9.69 -12.68
N LEU A 25 21.01 10.18 -11.44
CA LEU A 25 19.87 10.67 -10.66
C LEU A 25 19.20 11.83 -11.43
N PHE A 26 18.35 11.50 -12.40
CA PHE A 26 17.56 12.46 -13.15
C PHE A 26 16.20 12.62 -12.46
N CYS A 27 16.14 13.47 -11.44
CA CYS A 27 14.88 14.04 -10.95
C CYS A 27 14.35 15.02 -12.02
N ALA A 28 13.82 14.49 -13.12
CA ALA A 28 13.04 15.28 -14.06
C ALA A 28 11.65 15.47 -13.43
N LYS A 29 11.40 16.66 -12.88
CA LYS A 29 10.13 17.09 -12.26
C LYS A 29 8.86 16.89 -13.10
N ASP A 30 8.96 16.40 -14.33
CA ASP A 30 7.86 16.24 -15.29
C ASP A 30 7.60 14.79 -15.72
N ARG A 31 8.26 13.78 -15.10
CA ARG A 31 8.10 12.37 -15.51
C ARG A 31 8.01 11.44 -14.31
N CYS A 32 7.20 10.40 -14.45
CA CYS A 32 7.27 9.23 -13.58
C CYS A 32 8.51 8.39 -13.93
N TYR A 33 9.18 7.84 -12.92
CA TYR A 33 10.25 6.86 -13.12
C TYR A 33 9.99 5.60 -12.28
N VAL A 34 10.42 4.45 -12.81
CA VAL A 34 10.31 3.16 -12.13
C VAL A 34 11.60 2.93 -11.35
N GLU A 35 11.48 2.65 -10.06
CA GLU A 35 12.64 2.49 -9.16
C GLU A 35 13.16 1.06 -9.17
N ILE A 36 12.26 0.12 -8.91
CA ILE A 36 12.52 -1.32 -8.87
C ILE A 36 11.35 -2.01 -9.58
N GLU A 37 11.64 -2.98 -10.43
CA GLU A 37 10.61 -3.71 -11.17
C GLU A 37 10.98 -5.18 -11.35
N THR A 38 9.99 -5.98 -11.70
CA THR A 38 10.17 -7.38 -12.07
C THR A 38 8.97 -7.87 -12.89
N ILE A 39 9.15 -8.97 -13.61
CA ILE A 39 8.08 -9.66 -14.32
C ILE A 39 7.83 -11.00 -13.62
N GLY A 40 6.60 -11.20 -13.16
CA GLY A 40 6.18 -12.44 -12.49
C GLY A 40 4.79 -12.84 -12.94
N ASP A 41 4.60 -14.12 -13.29
CA ASP A 41 3.31 -14.69 -13.70
C ASP A 41 2.53 -13.86 -14.76
N GLY A 42 3.25 -13.22 -15.69
CA GLY A 42 2.66 -12.40 -16.76
C GLY A 42 2.28 -10.97 -16.36
N ILE A 43 2.67 -10.53 -15.16
CA ILE A 43 2.48 -9.16 -14.67
C ILE A 43 3.84 -8.48 -14.60
N HIS A 44 3.98 -7.29 -15.18
CA HIS A 44 5.14 -6.41 -15.02
C HIS A 44 4.82 -5.40 -13.92
N TYR A 45 5.53 -5.44 -12.81
CA TYR A 45 5.20 -4.63 -11.63
C TYR A 45 6.42 -4.17 -10.85
N GLY A 46 6.25 -3.11 -10.06
CA GLY A 46 7.33 -2.48 -9.33
C GLY A 46 6.91 -1.26 -8.51
N THR A 47 7.86 -0.64 -7.81
CA THR A 47 7.66 0.69 -7.24
C THR A 47 8.09 1.75 -8.24
N SER A 48 7.44 2.90 -8.19
CA SER A 48 7.71 4.04 -9.06
C SER A 48 7.49 5.33 -8.28
N GLU A 49 8.01 6.43 -8.80
CA GLU A 49 7.78 7.76 -8.25
C GLU A 49 7.34 8.69 -9.39
N CYS A 50 6.33 9.51 -9.12
CA CYS A 50 5.82 10.51 -10.04
C CYS A 50 5.82 11.86 -9.33
N HIS A 51 6.65 12.81 -9.76
CA HIS A 51 6.71 14.14 -9.15
C HIS A 51 6.97 14.13 -7.63
N GLU A 52 7.87 13.27 -7.15
CA GLU A 52 8.16 13.07 -5.71
C GLU A 52 7.04 12.34 -4.93
N ASP A 53 5.94 11.97 -5.60
CA ASP A 53 4.87 11.17 -5.00
C ASP A 53 5.07 9.67 -5.26
N SER A 54 4.91 8.88 -4.21
CA SER A 54 5.01 7.43 -4.28
C SER A 54 3.92 6.81 -5.15
N ALA A 55 4.33 5.93 -6.06
CA ALA A 55 3.45 5.25 -7.00
C ALA A 55 3.80 3.76 -7.13
N VAL A 56 2.86 2.97 -7.63
CA VAL A 56 3.11 1.59 -8.06
C VAL A 56 3.05 1.50 -9.58
N PHE A 57 4.03 0.79 -10.15
CA PHE A 57 4.09 0.51 -11.58
C PHE A 57 3.41 -0.83 -11.88
N ILE A 58 2.51 -0.86 -12.87
CA ILE A 58 1.80 -2.05 -13.35
C ILE A 58 1.63 -1.98 -14.87
N ASN A 59 2.29 -2.87 -15.61
CA ASN A 59 2.15 -3.04 -17.07
C ASN A 59 2.17 -1.72 -17.88
N GLY A 60 3.03 -0.76 -17.52
CA GLY A 60 3.13 0.54 -18.20
C GLY A 60 2.33 1.67 -17.55
N TYR A 61 1.51 1.38 -16.53
CA TYR A 61 0.78 2.37 -15.74
C TYR A 61 1.53 2.70 -14.46
N ASN A 62 1.64 3.99 -14.13
CA ASN A 62 2.09 4.45 -12.81
C ASN A 62 0.87 4.93 -12.03
N LEU A 63 0.60 4.31 -10.89
CA LEU A 63 -0.57 4.56 -10.07
C LEU A 63 -0.12 5.24 -8.78
N LEU A 64 -0.44 6.52 -8.65
CA LEU A 64 -0.16 7.30 -7.44
C LEU A 64 -0.85 6.67 -6.23
N LEU A 65 -0.08 6.35 -5.19
CA LEU A 65 -0.61 5.69 -3.99
C LEU A 65 -1.54 6.62 -3.21
N GLU A 66 -1.26 7.93 -3.17
CA GLU A 66 -2.15 8.93 -2.55
C GLU A 66 -3.56 8.96 -3.16
N LYS A 67 -3.72 8.48 -4.40
CA LYS A 67 -5.00 8.41 -5.11
C LYS A 67 -5.70 7.06 -4.97
N ALA A 68 -5.13 6.12 -4.21
CA ALA A 68 -5.76 4.83 -3.96
C ALA A 68 -7.09 5.01 -3.23
N ILE A 69 -8.07 4.17 -3.58
CA ILE A 69 -9.40 4.20 -2.97
C ILE A 69 -9.28 3.63 -1.55
N ASN A 70 -9.42 4.48 -0.53
CA ASN A 70 -9.34 4.07 0.86
C ASN A 70 -10.61 3.31 1.30
N LEU A 71 -10.46 2.01 1.56
CA LEU A 71 -11.50 1.09 2.04
C LEU A 71 -11.16 0.54 3.44
N SER A 72 -10.28 1.24 4.16
CA SER A 72 -9.85 0.89 5.52
C SER A 72 -10.98 0.99 6.53
N ILE A 73 -10.90 0.18 7.59
CA ILE A 73 -11.79 0.33 8.76
C ILE A 73 -11.49 1.65 9.49
N ASN A 74 -10.23 2.08 9.44
CA ASN A 74 -9.78 3.36 9.96
C ASN A 74 -9.51 4.35 8.81
N PRO A 75 -10.46 5.22 8.45
CA PRO A 75 -10.33 6.12 7.31
C PRO A 75 -9.36 7.29 7.55
N TYR A 76 -8.90 7.49 8.78
CA TYR A 76 -8.01 8.61 9.15
C TYR A 76 -6.55 8.34 8.80
N ILE A 77 -6.19 7.08 8.57
CA ILE A 77 -4.90 6.71 8.03
C ILE A 77 -5.11 6.47 6.54
N GLY A 78 -4.57 7.39 5.75
CA GLY A 78 -4.71 7.40 4.30
C GLY A 78 -3.56 6.66 3.61
N PRO A 79 -3.75 6.31 2.33
CA PRO A 79 -2.68 5.80 1.50
C PRO A 79 -1.66 6.91 1.13
N GLY A 80 -0.61 6.52 0.42
CA GLY A 80 0.37 7.46 -0.16
C GLY A 80 1.79 7.29 0.37
N GLY A 81 1.99 6.49 1.41
CA GLY A 81 3.33 6.15 1.88
C GLY A 81 4.14 5.38 0.84
N MET A 82 5.46 5.58 0.86
CA MET A 82 6.41 4.84 0.05
C MET A 82 6.33 3.35 0.38
N ILE A 83 6.30 2.49 -0.65
CA ILE A 83 6.31 1.04 -0.47
C ILE A 83 7.68 0.62 0.05
N SER A 84 7.71 -0.03 1.21
CA SER A 84 8.95 -0.52 1.82
C SER A 84 9.63 -1.57 0.93
N ARG A 85 10.97 -1.60 0.93
CA ARG A 85 11.75 -2.68 0.30
C ARG A 85 11.50 -4.05 0.93
N HIS A 86 10.88 -4.07 2.10
CA HIS A 86 10.48 -5.28 2.81
C HIS A 86 9.02 -5.69 2.55
N ALA A 87 8.28 -4.93 1.74
CA ALA A 87 6.91 -5.24 1.38
C ALA A 87 6.82 -6.61 0.69
N GLU A 88 5.79 -7.40 1.01
CA GLU A 88 5.52 -8.65 0.31
C GLU A 88 4.56 -8.41 -0.85
N TRP A 89 4.89 -9.03 -1.99
CA TRP A 89 4.05 -8.98 -3.19
C TRP A 89 3.35 -10.33 -3.34
N LEU A 90 2.02 -10.31 -3.45
CA LEU A 90 1.18 -11.49 -3.53
C LEU A 90 0.29 -11.40 -4.76
N LYS A 91 0.21 -12.48 -5.54
CA LYS A 91 -0.82 -12.66 -6.56
C LYS A 91 -2.00 -13.36 -5.92
N ILE A 92 -3.18 -12.77 -6.06
CA ILE A 92 -4.44 -13.36 -5.62
C ILE A 92 -5.25 -13.67 -6.88
N VAL A 93 -5.79 -14.89 -6.96
CA VAL A 93 -6.76 -15.26 -7.98
C VAL A 93 -8.06 -15.60 -7.27
N TYR A 94 -9.12 -14.84 -7.57
CA TYR A 94 -10.43 -15.02 -6.97
C TYR A 94 -11.52 -14.71 -7.97
N ARG A 95 -12.51 -15.60 -8.10
CA ARG A 95 -13.64 -15.46 -9.04
C ARG A 95 -13.19 -15.07 -10.47
N GLU A 96 -12.17 -15.76 -10.98
CA GLU A 96 -11.59 -15.52 -12.32
C GLU A 96 -10.89 -14.16 -12.51
N HIS A 97 -10.76 -13.36 -11.45
CA HIS A 97 -10.00 -12.11 -11.44
C HIS A 97 -8.62 -12.35 -10.83
N THR A 98 -7.62 -11.68 -11.41
CA THR A 98 -6.26 -11.65 -10.88
C THR A 98 -6.00 -10.29 -10.24
N TYR A 99 -5.41 -10.32 -9.05
CA TYR A 99 -5.05 -9.15 -8.27
C TYR A 99 -3.58 -9.22 -7.90
N LEU A 100 -2.97 -8.07 -7.74
CA LEU A 100 -1.68 -7.92 -7.06
C LEU A 100 -1.94 -7.27 -5.70
N CYS A 101 -1.44 -7.87 -4.63
CA CYS A 101 -1.55 -7.36 -3.28
C CYS A 101 -0.16 -7.07 -2.74
N ILE A 102 0.03 -5.85 -2.25
CA ILE A 102 1.24 -5.41 -1.56
C ILE A 102 0.91 -5.41 -0.07
N VAL A 103 1.71 -6.12 0.71
CA VAL A 103 1.56 -6.25 2.16
C VAL A 103 2.78 -5.65 2.81
N GLU A 104 2.60 -4.63 3.63
CA GLU A 104 3.73 -3.97 4.30
C GLU A 104 3.34 -3.43 5.66
N ALA A 105 4.34 -3.11 6.48
CA ALA A 105 4.11 -2.39 7.72
C ALA A 105 3.71 -0.94 7.43
N LEU A 106 2.96 -0.33 8.36
CA LEU A 106 2.57 1.08 8.27
C LEU A 106 3.79 2.03 8.38
N SER A 107 4.87 1.55 9.00
CA SER A 107 6.15 2.24 9.13
C SER A 107 7.27 1.21 9.28
N ASP A 108 8.48 1.49 8.81
CA ASP A 108 9.64 0.61 9.01
C ASP A 108 10.10 0.53 10.48
N SER A 109 9.59 1.39 11.36
CA SER A 109 9.98 1.45 12.77
C SER A 109 8.85 1.93 13.70
N GLY A 110 9.06 1.80 15.01
CA GLY A 110 8.15 2.26 16.05
C GLY A 110 6.84 1.46 16.12
N ALA A 111 5.79 2.10 16.64
CA ALA A 111 4.49 1.45 16.82
C ALA A 111 3.82 1.00 15.49
N GLY A 112 4.17 1.64 14.37
CA GLY A 112 3.67 1.28 13.04
C GLY A 112 4.31 0.04 12.42
N ALA A 113 5.47 -0.42 12.93
CA ALA A 113 6.18 -1.59 12.38
C ALA A 113 5.45 -2.92 12.58
N ALA A 114 4.61 -3.01 13.60
CA ALA A 114 3.80 -4.21 13.87
C ALA A 114 2.41 -4.16 13.21
N ARG A 115 2.08 -3.05 12.53
CA ARG A 115 0.74 -2.79 11.98
C ARG A 115 0.80 -2.93 10.47
N VAL A 116 -0.03 -3.78 9.90
CA VAL A 116 0.05 -4.14 8.49
C VAL A 116 -0.99 -3.38 7.67
N GLN A 117 -0.54 -2.79 6.57
CA GLN A 117 -1.37 -2.16 5.55
C GLN A 117 -1.31 -2.96 4.25
N TYR A 118 -2.32 -2.76 3.41
CA TYR A 118 -2.49 -3.50 2.17
C TYR A 118 -2.83 -2.56 1.03
N TYR A 119 -2.13 -2.69 -0.09
CA TYR A 119 -2.59 -2.18 -1.38
C TYR A 119 -3.06 -3.36 -2.23
N VAL A 120 -4.34 -3.36 -2.62
CA VAL A 120 -4.90 -4.35 -3.54
C VAL A 120 -5.10 -3.69 -4.89
N ILE A 121 -4.52 -4.28 -5.92
CA ILE A 121 -4.54 -3.76 -7.28
C ILE A 121 -5.36 -4.71 -8.14
N GLU A 122 -6.43 -4.19 -8.72
CA GLU A 122 -7.27 -4.90 -9.69
C GLU A 122 -6.76 -4.67 -11.11
N ASN A 123 -7.23 -5.50 -12.06
CA ASN A 123 -6.97 -5.30 -13.50
C ASN A 123 -5.46 -5.25 -13.81
N VAL A 124 -4.70 -6.17 -13.22
CA VAL A 124 -3.23 -6.24 -13.33
C VAL A 124 -2.74 -7.05 -14.53
N MET A 125 -3.64 -7.52 -15.39
CA MET A 125 -3.25 -8.21 -16.61
C MET A 125 -2.89 -7.20 -17.71
N PRO A 126 -2.09 -7.60 -18.72
CA PRO A 126 -1.74 -6.69 -19.80
C PRO A 126 -2.98 -6.12 -20.50
N PHE A 127 -2.91 -4.85 -20.91
CA PHE A 127 -3.96 -4.09 -21.61
C PHE A 127 -5.18 -3.66 -20.78
N ASP A 128 -5.30 -4.10 -19.53
CA ASP A 128 -6.30 -3.57 -18.62
C ASP A 128 -5.83 -2.26 -17.96
N ILE A 129 -6.77 -1.44 -17.49
CA ILE A 129 -6.48 -0.23 -16.71
C ILE A 129 -6.53 -0.59 -15.22
N PRO A 130 -5.39 -0.58 -14.51
CA PRO A 130 -5.34 -0.99 -13.12
C PRO A 130 -5.95 0.06 -12.17
N SER A 131 -6.53 -0.43 -11.07
CA SER A 131 -7.10 0.38 -9.98
C SER A 131 -6.49 -0.06 -8.66
N VAL A 132 -6.13 0.91 -7.81
CA VAL A 132 -5.49 0.65 -6.50
C VAL A 132 -6.47 0.94 -5.37
N TYR A 133 -6.59 -0.01 -4.47
CA TYR A 133 -7.38 0.07 -3.25
C TYR A 133 -6.46 -0.04 -2.03
N TYR A 134 -6.75 0.74 -1.00
CA TYR A 134 -5.99 0.76 0.25
C TYR A 134 -6.82 0.22 1.39
N TYR A 135 -6.22 -0.66 2.19
CA TYR A 135 -6.83 -1.21 3.39
C TYR A 135 -5.87 -1.17 4.58
N LEU A 136 -6.40 -0.70 5.70
CA LEU A 136 -5.87 -0.82 7.04
C LEU A 136 -6.99 -1.37 7.93
N PHE A 137 -6.73 -2.51 8.58
CA PHE A 137 -7.69 -3.18 9.45
C PHE A 137 -7.49 -2.86 10.94
N GLU A 138 -6.62 -1.92 11.24
CA GLU A 138 -6.26 -1.52 12.60
C GLU A 138 -7.19 -0.42 13.10
N THR A 139 -7.78 -0.63 14.28
CA THR A 139 -8.74 0.29 14.90
C THR A 139 -8.15 1.08 16.06
N ASP A 140 -6.88 0.93 16.38
CA ASP A 140 -6.23 1.55 17.54
C ASP A 140 -5.01 2.41 17.16
N VAL A 141 -4.92 2.78 15.89
CA VAL A 141 -3.84 3.63 15.36
C VAL A 141 -4.42 5.00 14.99
N MET A 142 -3.73 6.07 15.38
CA MET A 142 -4.08 7.43 14.98
C MET A 142 -2.93 8.13 14.26
N PRO A 143 -3.24 9.05 13.33
CA PRO A 143 -2.22 9.90 12.73
C PRO A 143 -1.55 10.75 13.81
N LEU A 144 -0.21 10.72 13.86
CA LEU A 144 0.57 11.54 14.80
C LEU A 144 0.39 13.05 14.58
N THR A 145 -0.13 13.45 13.42
CA THR A 145 -0.39 14.83 13.01
C THR A 145 -1.72 15.38 13.55
N MET A 146 -2.58 14.55 14.13
CA MET A 146 -3.89 14.97 14.65
C MET A 146 -3.79 15.62 16.02
N SER A 147 -4.48 16.76 16.19
CA SER A 147 -4.57 17.45 17.47
C SER A 147 -5.48 16.71 18.46
N TRP A 148 -5.23 16.85 19.76
CA TRP A 148 -6.03 16.22 20.82
C TRP A 148 -7.55 16.47 20.69
N PRO A 149 -8.05 17.68 20.36
CA PRO A 149 -9.47 17.90 20.13
C PRO A 149 -10.05 17.07 18.99
N GLU A 150 -9.30 16.87 17.90
CA GLU A 150 -9.74 16.05 16.78
C GLU A 150 -9.76 14.56 17.15
N GLN A 151 -8.77 14.11 17.92
CA GLN A 151 -8.75 12.74 18.45
C GLN A 151 -9.97 12.47 19.34
N GLN A 152 -10.31 13.41 20.24
CA GLN A 152 -11.50 13.33 21.10
C GLN A 152 -12.82 13.30 20.33
N LYS A 153 -12.89 13.99 19.18
CA LYS A 153 -14.07 13.93 18.31
C LYS A 153 -14.24 12.54 17.71
N ILE A 154 -13.15 11.94 17.22
CA ILE A 154 -13.16 10.59 16.65
C ILE A 154 -13.50 9.54 17.70
N ILE A 155 -12.94 9.65 18.91
CA ILE A 155 -13.27 8.75 20.03
C ILE A 155 -14.78 8.70 20.28
N LYS A 156 -15.44 9.86 20.24
CA LYS A 156 -16.90 9.95 20.45
C LYS A 156 -17.70 9.38 19.29
N GLU A 157 -17.24 9.57 18.07
CA GLU A 157 -17.92 9.10 16.85
C GLU A 157 -17.74 7.58 16.65
N PHE A 158 -16.60 7.05 17.09
CA PHE A 158 -16.18 5.67 16.88
C PHE A 158 -15.64 5.07 18.20
N PRO A 159 -16.53 4.60 19.10
CA PRO A 159 -16.13 4.14 20.44
C PRO A 159 -15.34 2.83 20.45
N PHE A 160 -15.12 2.22 19.28
CA PHE A 160 -14.26 1.04 19.13
C PHE A 160 -12.77 1.38 19.03
N PHE A 161 -12.40 2.66 18.83
CA PHE A 161 -11.00 3.06 18.92
C PHE A 161 -10.54 2.94 20.37
N LYS A 162 -9.60 2.02 20.62
CA LYS A 162 -8.96 1.85 21.92
C LYS A 162 -7.69 2.67 21.95
N PHE A 163 -7.66 3.68 22.80
CA PHE A 163 -6.44 4.43 23.08
C PHE A 163 -5.74 3.76 24.24
N SER A 164 -4.42 3.59 24.14
CA SER A 164 -3.62 3.38 25.34
C SER A 164 -3.86 4.62 26.21
N GLU A 165 -4.48 4.43 27.37
CA GLU A 165 -4.48 5.45 28.41
C GLU A 165 -3.02 5.88 28.55
N VAL A 166 -2.75 7.16 28.28
CA VAL A 166 -1.51 7.75 28.78
C VAL A 166 -1.62 7.55 30.28
N GLU A 167 -0.78 6.68 30.85
CA GLU A 167 -0.65 6.59 32.30
C GLU A 167 -0.42 8.01 32.79
N GLU A 168 -1.43 8.61 33.41
CA GLU A 168 -1.30 9.81 34.23
C GLU A 168 -0.46 9.43 35.47
N ASN A 169 0.81 9.11 35.25
CA ASN A 169 1.83 9.15 36.29
C ASN A 169 2.32 10.59 36.38
N LEU A 170 1.43 11.47 36.85
CA LEU A 170 1.81 12.73 37.48
C LEU A 170 1.52 12.58 38.97
N SER A 171 2.57 12.18 39.67
CA SER A 171 2.78 12.30 41.12
C SER A 171 2.48 13.69 41.65
#